data_AF-A0A7Y3JT93-F1
#
_entry.id   AF-A0A7Y3JT93-F1
#
_cell.length_a   1.000
_cell.length_b   1.000
_cell.length_c   1.000
_cell.angle_alpha   90.00
_cell.angle_beta   90.00
_cell.angle_gamma   90.00
#
_symmetry.space_group_name_H-M   'P 1'
#
loop_
_entity.id
_entity.type
_entity.pdbx_description
1 polymer ?
#
loop_
_entity_poly.entity_id
_entity_poly.type
_entity_poly.pdbx_seq_one_letter_code
_entity_poly.pdbx_strand_id
1 'polypeptide(L)'
;MSRRFQLACYVAGQVGQAYVQRARERNLTVASALRQLVIADLYGRPDPVEARQNMLFQTIALDGLLEAHPDPELRPRLLRIWRERIAEEGLGHAA
;
A
#
# COMPACT_ATOMS: atom_id res chain seq x y z
N MET A 1 -4.45 16.97 29.39
CA MET A 1 -5.65 16.14 29.12
C MET A 1 -5.92 16.14 27.62
N SER A 2 -5.87 14.99 26.95
CA SER A 2 -6.19 14.92 25.52
C SER A 2 -7.70 15.05 25.30
N ARG A 3 -8.14 15.99 24.47
CA ARG A 3 -9.57 16.20 24.16
C ARG A 3 -10.06 15.03 23.30
N ARG A 4 -11.16 14.39 23.71
CA ARG A 4 -11.86 13.39 22.90
C ARG A 4 -12.96 14.07 22.10
N PHE A 5 -12.86 13.99 20.77
CA PHE A 5 -13.90 14.45 19.87
C PHE A 5 -14.83 13.29 19.52
N GLN A 6 -16.14 13.56 19.41
CA GLN A 6 -17.15 12.58 19.00
C GLN A 6 -17.53 12.80 17.54
N LEU A 7 -17.63 11.71 16.78
CA LEU A 7 -18.13 11.70 15.41
C LEU A 7 -19.43 10.90 15.38
N ALA A 8 -20.49 11.52 14.88
CA ALA A 8 -21.78 10.89 14.63
C ALA A 8 -22.10 11.00 13.14
N CYS A 9 -22.52 9.90 12.53
CA CYS A 9 -22.89 9.84 11.12
C CYS A 9 -24.17 9.03 10.98
N TYR A 10 -25.12 9.56 10.22
CA TYR A 10 -26.37 8.87 9.90
C TYR A 10 -26.24 8.24 8.52
N VAL A 11 -26.55 6.95 8.42
CA VAL A 11 -26.46 6.17 7.19
C VAL A 11 -27.75 5.37 6.99
N ALA A 12 -28.04 5.00 5.74
CA ALA A 12 -29.13 4.07 5.45
C ALA A 12 -28.91 2.74 6.18
N GLY A 13 -29.99 2.08 6.61
CA GLY A 13 -29.93 0.86 7.42
C GLY A 13 -29.06 -0.24 6.80
N GLN A 14 -29.18 -0.43 5.49
CA GLN A 14 -28.37 -1.41 4.73
C GLN A 14 -26.86 -1.14 4.82
N VAL A 15 -26.45 0.13 4.79
CA VAL A 15 -25.03 0.52 4.89
C VAL A 15 -24.51 0.28 6.30
N GLY A 16 -25.31 0.62 7.31
CA GLY A 16 -24.97 0.34 8.70
C GLY A 16 -24.78 -1.16 8.97
N GLN A 17 -25.68 -2.00 8.45
CA GLN A 17 -25.59 -3.46 8.59
C GLN A 17 -24.35 -4.03 7.90
N ALA A 18 -24.09 -3.64 6.65
CA ALA A 18 -22.90 -4.06 5.91
C ALA A 18 -21.62 -3.66 6.63
N TYR A 19 -21.58 -2.47 7.24
CA TYR A 19 -20.43 -1.98 7.97
C TYR A 19 -20.20 -2.74 9.30
N VAL A 20 -21.27 -3.06 10.03
CA VAL A 20 -21.22 -3.91 11.23
C VAL A 20 -20.67 -5.29 10.87
N GLN A 21 -21.14 -5.87 9.77
CA GLN A 21 -20.69 -7.18 9.32
C GLN A 21 -19.19 -7.18 8.97
N ARG A 22 -18.73 -6.18 8.21
CA ARG A 22 -17.29 -5.99 7.92
C ARG A 22 -16.44 -5.84 9.17
N ALA A 23 -16.94 -5.13 10.19
CA ALA A 23 -16.21 -4.98 11.45
C ALA A 23 -16.07 -6.33 12.18
N ARG A 24 -17.14 -7.15 12.19
CA ARG A 24 -17.12 -8.50 12.76
C ARG A 24 -16.16 -9.44 12.05
N GLU A 25 -16.16 -9.46 10.73
CA GLU A 25 -15.24 -10.28 9.91
C GLU A 25 -13.76 -10.00 10.20
N ARG A 26 -13.45 -8.78 10.68
CA ARG A 26 -12.10 -8.35 11.04
C ARG A 26 -11.82 -8.43 12.55
N ASN A 27 -12.73 -8.99 13.35
CA ASN A 27 -12.66 -9.00 14.81
C ASN A 27 -12.50 -7.59 15.43
N LEU A 28 -13.17 -6.59 14.86
CA LEU A 28 -13.13 -5.20 15.30
C LEU A 28 -14.50 -4.73 15.83
N THR A 29 -14.47 -3.73 16.72
CA THR A 29 -15.67 -2.94 17.00
C THR A 29 -15.96 -1.99 15.85
N VAL A 30 -17.23 -1.63 15.66
CA VAL A 30 -17.66 -0.65 14.63
C VAL A 30 -16.85 0.66 14.73
N ALA A 31 -16.65 1.16 15.94
CA ALA A 31 -15.86 2.37 16.17
C ALA A 31 -14.38 2.21 15.83
N SER A 32 -13.80 1.01 16.03
CA SER A 32 -12.41 0.72 15.67
C SER A 32 -12.25 0.64 14.14
N ALA A 33 -13.18 -0.03 13.47
CA ALA A 33 -13.22 -0.09 12.01
C ALA A 33 -13.35 1.32 11.40
N LEU A 34 -14.19 2.18 11.99
CA LEU A 34 -14.39 3.55 11.51
C LEU A 34 -13.14 4.41 11.69
N ARG A 35 -12.48 4.29 12.85
CA ARG A 35 -11.19 4.96 13.09
C ARG A 35 -10.14 4.53 12.07
N GLN A 36 -10.02 3.24 11.78
CA GLN A 36 -9.08 2.74 10.77
C GLN A 36 -9.41 3.27 9.37
N LEU A 37 -10.69 3.32 9.00
CA LEU A 37 -11.13 3.87 7.72
C LEU A 37 -10.75 5.35 7.58
N VAL A 38 -11.04 6.16 8.59
CA VAL A 38 -10.70 7.59 8.61
C VAL A 38 -9.19 7.80 8.60
N ILE A 39 -8.42 7.00 9.35
CA ILE A 39 -6.95 7.08 9.32
C ILE A 39 -6.41 6.72 7.93
N ALA A 40 -6.93 5.66 7.31
CA ALA A 40 -6.52 5.28 5.96
C ALA A 40 -6.91 6.33 4.90
N ASP A 41 -8.03 7.02 5.08
CA ASP A 41 -8.43 8.11 4.18
C ASP A 41 -7.55 9.35 4.35
N LEU A 42 -7.32 9.77 5.59
CA LEU A 42 -6.52 10.96 5.92
C LEU A 42 -5.02 10.79 5.70
N TYR A 43 -4.50 9.57 5.91
CA TYR A 43 -3.06 9.30 5.96
C TYR A 43 -2.62 8.14 5.04
N GLY A 44 -3.55 7.44 4.39
CA GLY A 44 -3.24 6.26 3.57
C GLY A 44 -3.00 6.56 2.09
N ARG A 45 -3.12 7.82 1.65
CA ARG A 45 -2.58 8.23 0.35
C ARG A 45 -1.18 8.78 0.58
N PRO A 46 -0.10 8.07 0.20
CA PRO A 46 1.19 8.73 0.11
C PRO A 46 1.02 9.91 -0.84
N ASP A 47 1.55 11.08 -0.47
CA ASP A 47 1.62 12.21 -1.38
C ASP A 47 2.23 11.70 -2.70
N PRO A 48 1.62 11.91 -3.87
CA PRO A 48 2.19 11.46 -5.14
C PRO A 48 3.66 11.87 -5.34
N VAL A 49 4.07 13.00 -4.76
CA VAL A 49 5.46 13.46 -4.72
C VAL A 49 6.31 12.57 -3.80
N GLU A 50 5.83 12.29 -2.59
CA GLU A 50 6.51 11.41 -1.63
C GLU A 50 6.58 9.96 -2.15
N ALA A 51 5.53 9.44 -2.78
CA ALA A 51 5.53 8.13 -3.41
C ALA A 51 6.60 8.03 -4.50
N ARG A 52 6.72 9.07 -5.34
CA ARG A 52 7.77 9.16 -6.36
C ARG A 52 9.16 9.23 -5.73
N GLN A 53 9.35 10.04 -4.70
CA GLN A 53 10.62 10.15 -3.98
C GLN A 53 11.02 8.83 -3.32
N ASN A 54 10.08 8.12 -2.73
CA ASN A 54 10.30 6.80 -2.13
C ASN A 54 10.67 5.75 -3.17
N MET A 55 10.01 5.75 -4.34
CA MET A 55 10.41 4.88 -5.45
C MET A 55 11.83 5.18 -5.93
N LEU A 56 12.18 6.46 -6.13
CA LEU A 56 13.53 6.86 -6.53
C LEU A 56 14.58 6.45 -5.50
N PHE A 57 14.30 6.66 -4.21
CA PHE A 57 15.16 6.23 -3.13
C PHE A 57 15.38 4.71 -3.14
N GLN A 58 14.31 3.92 -3.30
CA GLN A 58 14.41 2.46 -3.38
C GLN A 58 15.25 2.01 -4.57
N THR A 59 15.09 2.64 -5.74
CA THR A 59 15.92 2.34 -6.92
C THR A 59 17.39 2.61 -6.65
N ILE A 60 17.73 3.79 -6.11
CA ILE A 60 19.13 4.15 -5.81
C ILE A 60 19.73 3.22 -4.76
N ALA A 61 18.98 2.93 -3.70
CA ALA A 61 19.44 2.04 -2.64
C ALA A 61 19.68 0.61 -3.17
N LEU A 62 18.77 0.10 -4.00
CA LEU A 62 18.91 -1.22 -4.61
C LEU A 62 20.11 -1.26 -5.57
N ASP A 63 20.31 -0.22 -6.38
CA ASP A 63 21.46 -0.14 -7.28
C ASP A 63 22.78 -0.15 -6.52
N GLY A 64 22.88 0.64 -5.44
CA GLY A 64 24.07 0.64 -4.57
C GLY A 64 24.29 -0.71 -3.86
N LEU A 65 23.22 -1.38 -3.42
CA LEU A 65 23.31 -2.72 -2.84
C LEU A 65 23.78 -3.77 -3.85
N LEU A 66 23.30 -3.69 -5.09
CA LEU A 66 23.72 -4.59 -6.17
C LEU A 66 25.17 -4.35 -6.59
N GLU A 67 25.63 -3.10 -6.58
CA GLU A 67 27.04 -2.76 -6.87
C GLU A 67 28.00 -3.21 -5.79
N ALA A 68 27.60 -3.12 -4.52
CA ALA A 68 28.39 -3.61 -3.40
C ALA A 68 28.34 -5.14 -3.24
N HIS A 69 27.50 -5.83 -4.00
CA HIS A 69 27.31 -7.26 -3.86
C HIS A 69 28.49 -8.05 -4.46
N PRO A 70 29.00 -9.09 -3.76
CA PRO A 70 30.16 -9.86 -4.23
C PRO A 70 29.90 -10.73 -5.47
N ASP A 71 28.63 -11.01 -5.79
CA ASP A 71 28.22 -11.74 -6.99
C ASP A 71 27.97 -10.77 -8.16
N PRO A 72 28.87 -10.70 -9.17
CA PRO A 72 28.72 -9.79 -10.31
C PRO A 72 27.56 -10.19 -11.25
N GLU A 73 27.11 -11.45 -11.20
CA GLU A 73 26.04 -11.97 -12.04
C GLU A 73 24.64 -11.74 -11.43
N LEU A 74 24.58 -11.21 -10.20
CA LEU A 74 23.32 -10.98 -9.52
C LEU A 74 22.42 -9.99 -10.28
N ARG A 75 22.96 -8.85 -10.71
CA ARG A 75 22.22 -7.81 -11.46
C ARG A 75 21.70 -8.35 -12.81
N PRO A 76 22.53 -8.96 -13.68
CA PRO A 76 22.05 -9.63 -14.91
C PRO A 76 20.96 -10.68 -14.66
N ARG A 77 21.13 -11.52 -13.63
CA ARG A 77 20.16 -12.57 -13.28
C ARG A 77 18.80 -11.99 -12.87
N LEU A 78 18.77 -10.96 -12.03
CA LEU A 78 17.53 -10.30 -11.61
C LEU A 78 16.82 -9.62 -12.80
N LEU A 79 17.58 -8.97 -13.69
CA LEU A 79 17.01 -8.38 -14.91
C LEU A 79 16.38 -9.44 -15.82
N ARG A 80 17.01 -10.62 -15.95
CA ARG A 80 16.44 -11.73 -16.72
C ARG A 80 15.13 -12.23 -16.12
N ILE A 81 15.10 -12.53 -14.82
CA ILE A 81 13.89 -12.97 -14.10
C ILE A 81 12.76 -11.95 -14.25
N TRP A 82 13.08 -10.66 -14.14
CA TRP A 82 12.09 -9.59 -14.29
C TRP A 82 11.51 -9.55 -15.71
N ARG A 83 12.34 -9.64 -16.75
CA ARG A 83 11.89 -9.65 -18.15
C ARG A 83 11.02 -10.87 -18.46
N GLU A 84 11.42 -12.04 -17.97
CA GLU A 84 10.65 -13.29 -18.11
C GLU A 84 9.25 -13.10 -17.49
N ARG A 85 9.18 -12.53 -16.29
CA ARG A 85 7.91 -12.27 -15.61
C ARG A 85 7.03 -11.24 -16.31
N ILE A 86 7.59 -10.13 -16.80
CA ILE A 86 6.83 -9.14 -17.60
C ILE A 86 6.25 -9.79 -18.87
N ALA A 87 7.04 -10.65 -19.52
CA ALA A 87 6.62 -11.34 -20.73
C ALA A 87 5.47 -12.34 -20.45
N GLU A 88 5.54 -13.05 -19.32
CA GLU A 88 4.49 -13.96 -18.85
C GLU A 88 3.20 -13.22 -18.48
N GLU A 89 3.30 -12.04 -17.87
CA GLU A 89 2.15 -11.23 -17.44
C GLU A 89 1.52 -10.41 -18.60
N GLY A 90 2.08 -10.46 -19.81
CA GLY A 90 1.54 -9.76 -21.00
C GLY A 90 1.64 -8.23 -20.94
N LEU A 91 2.39 -7.68 -19.98
CA LEU A 91 2.55 -6.25 -19.75
C LEU A 91 3.55 -5.58 -20.71
N GLY A 92 4.11 -6.32 -21.66
CA GLY A 92 5.17 -5.88 -22.56
C GLY A 92 4.74 -4.99 -23.74
N HIS A 93 3.47 -4.61 -23.90
CA HIS A 93 2.97 -3.86 -25.08
C HIS A 93 2.24 -2.53 -24.75
N ALA A 94 2.38 -2.00 -23.54
CA ALA A 94 1.88 -0.66 -23.20
C ALA A 94 3.05 0.31 -22.97
N ALA A 95 3.75 0.67 -24.04
CA ALA A 95 4.64 1.83 -24.12
C ALA A 95 4.58 2.43 -25.52
#